data_AF-A0A936C5J1-F1
#
_entry.id   AF-A0A936C5J1-F1
#
_cell.length_a   1.000
_cell.length_b   1.000
_cell.length_c   1.000
_cell.angle_alpha   90.00
_cell.angle_beta   90.00
_cell.angle_gamma   90.00
#
_symmetry.space_group_name_H-M   'P 1'
#
loop_
_entity.id
_entity.type
_entity.pdbx_description
1 polymer ?
#
loop_
_entity_poly.entity_id
_entity_poly.type
_entity_poly.pdbx_seq_one_letter_code
_entity_poly.pdbx_strand_id
1 'polypeptide(L)'
;MVLLGTGPLAARLVSLGLGVGSLGYSVFWLRAGFRAPSLGSTGAAKESLALLAIPASGMVVASTAAVALLIVGAMMRRDESLR
;
A
#
# COMPACT_ATOMS: atom_id res chain seq x y z
N MET A 1 10.96 -3.60 9.50
CA MET A 1 10.03 -4.69 9.91
C MET A 1 10.68 -5.70 10.83
N VAL A 2 11.80 -6.34 10.46
CA VAL A 2 12.50 -7.29 11.35
C VAL A 2 12.90 -6.64 12.68
N LEU A 3 13.37 -5.38 12.66
CA LEU A 3 13.67 -4.60 13.87
C LEU A 3 12.44 -4.31 14.76
N LEU A 4 11.22 -4.44 14.24
CA LEU A 4 9.97 -4.32 15.01
C LEU A 4 9.54 -5.68 15.60
N GLY A 5 10.39 -6.70 15.54
CA GLY A 5 10.11 -8.05 16.05
C GLY A 5 9.19 -8.87 15.15
N THR A 6 9.01 -8.49 13.88
CA THR A 6 8.18 -9.22 12.92
C THR A 6 9.00 -10.30 12.21
N GLY A 7 8.42 -11.47 11.99
CA GLY A 7 9.08 -12.57 11.27
C GLY A 7 9.47 -12.20 9.83
N PRO A 8 10.50 -12.87 9.25
CA PRO A 8 11.09 -12.51 7.95
C PRO A 8 10.11 -12.64 6.77
N LEU A 9 9.17 -13.61 6.82
CA LEU A 9 8.14 -13.74 5.80
C LEU A 9 7.16 -12.56 5.81
N ALA A 10 6.64 -12.19 6.98
CA ALA A 10 5.74 -11.05 7.12
C ALA A 10 6.41 -9.74 6.68
N ALA A 11 7.68 -9.54 7.05
CA ALA A 11 8.46 -8.41 6.59
C ALA A 11 8.55 -8.33 5.06
N ARG A 12 8.82 -9.46 4.39
CA ARG A 12 8.88 -9.52 2.92
C ARG A 12 7.53 -9.23 2.29
N LEU A 13 6.44 -9.83 2.78
CA LEU A 13 5.10 -9.62 2.24
C LEU A 13 4.67 -8.16 2.34
N VAL A 14 4.92 -7.51 3.49
CA VAL A 14 4.58 -6.09 3.66
C VAL A 14 5.47 -5.20 2.77
N SER A 15 6.77 -5.50 2.66
CA SER A 15 7.65 -4.77 1.73
C SER A 15 7.22 -4.91 0.27
N LEU A 16 6.83 -6.11 -0.16
CA LEU A 16 6.29 -6.34 -1.49
C LEU A 16 4.97 -5.61 -1.70
N GLY A 17 4.07 -5.64 -0.71
CA GLY A 17 2.80 -4.94 -0.74
C GLY A 17 2.95 -3.41 -0.85
N LEU A 18 3.90 -2.82 -0.12
CA LEU A 18 4.28 -1.41 -0.25
C LEU A 18 4.83 -1.11 -1.65
N GLY A 19 5.82 -1.88 -2.11
CA GLY A 19 6.48 -1.65 -3.39
C GLY A 19 5.55 -1.83 -4.58
N VAL A 20 4.96 -3.03 -4.73
CA VAL A 20 4.06 -3.36 -5.83
C VAL A 20 2.79 -2.53 -5.78
N GLY A 21 2.22 -2.30 -4.59
CA GLY A 21 1.02 -1.47 -4.44
C GLY A 21 1.26 -0.02 -4.83
N SER A 22 2.34 0.61 -4.34
CA SER A 22 2.65 2.01 -4.66
C SER A 22 3.02 2.22 -6.13
N LEU A 23 3.81 1.31 -6.71
CA LEU A 23 4.13 1.34 -8.13
C LEU A 23 2.89 1.11 -8.99
N GLY A 24 2.09 0.10 -8.66
CA GLY A 24 0.85 -0.23 -9.37
C GLY A 24 -0.15 0.93 -9.34
N TYR A 25 -0.30 1.60 -8.20
CA TYR A 25 -1.21 2.74 -8.06
C TYR A 25 -0.70 3.97 -8.82
N SER A 26 0.61 4.19 -8.85
CA SER A 26 1.24 5.23 -9.67
C SER A 26 1.02 4.97 -11.17
N VAL A 27 1.22 3.72 -11.61
CA VAL A 27 0.97 3.29 -13.01
C VAL A 27 -0.51 3.44 -13.38
N PHE A 28 -1.43 3.11 -12.46
CA PHE A 28 -2.85 3.36 -12.64
C PHE A 28 -3.13 4.83 -12.97
N TRP A 29 -2.61 5.76 -12.16
CA TRP A 29 -2.81 7.20 -12.38
C TRP A 29 -2.16 7.70 -13.66
N LEU A 30 -0.96 7.21 -13.98
CA LEU A 30 -0.29 7.53 -15.23
C LEU A 30 -1.16 7.13 -16.44
N ARG A 31 -1.68 5.89 -16.45
CA ARG A 31 -2.55 5.41 -17.53
C ARG A 31 -3.89 6.13 -17.56
N ALA A 32 -4.47 6.44 -16.41
CA ALA A 32 -5.71 7.21 -16.33
C ALA A 32 -5.53 8.61 -16.92
N GLY A 33 -4.39 9.26 -16.66
CA GLY A 33 -4.03 10.56 -17.25
C GLY A 33 -3.98 10.51 -18.78
N PHE A 34 -3.33 9.50 -19.36
CA PHE A 34 -3.30 9.34 -20.82
C PHE A 34 -4.66 9.01 -21.44
N ARG A 35 -5.57 8.37 -20.70
CA ARG A 35 -6.90 7.99 -21.20
C ARG A 35 -7.97 9.06 -20.99
N ALA A 36 -7.76 9.99 -20.08
CA ALA A 36 -8.76 11.01 -19.77
C ALA A 36 -9.19 11.85 -20.98
N PRO A 37 -8.30 12.28 -21.91
CA PRO A 37 -8.72 13.05 -23.08
C PRO A 37 -9.61 12.26 -24.05
N SER A 38 -9.29 10.98 -24.29
CA SER A 38 -10.07 10.14 -25.22
C SER A 38 -11.42 9.71 -24.65
N LEU A 39 -11.54 9.65 -23.31
CA LEU A 39 -12.77 9.30 -22.61
C LEU A 39 -13.56 10.51 -22.11
N GLY A 40 -13.09 11.73 -22.38
CA GLY A 40 -13.74 12.99 -22.03
C GLY A 40 -13.77 13.33 -20.54
N SER A 41 -13.32 12.44 -19.64
CA SER A 41 -13.23 12.71 -18.20
C SER A 41 -12.22 11.80 -17.51
N THR A 42 -11.72 12.26 -16.36
CA THR A 42 -10.90 11.44 -15.47
C THR A 42 -11.72 10.35 -14.77
N GLY A 43 -13.01 10.56 -14.54
CA GLY A 43 -13.92 9.55 -13.97
C GLY A 43 -14.02 8.32 -14.85
N ALA A 44 -14.34 8.51 -16.14
CA ALA A 44 -14.42 7.41 -17.11
C ALA A 44 -13.08 6.68 -17.27
N ALA A 45 -11.96 7.40 -17.22
CA ALA A 45 -10.62 6.81 -17.30
C ALA A 45 -10.30 5.91 -16.11
N LYS A 46 -10.66 6.31 -14.88
CA LYS A 46 -10.48 5.49 -13.67
C LYS A 46 -11.33 4.23 -13.72
N GLU A 47 -12.58 4.36 -14.14
CA GLU A 47 -13.50 3.22 -14.24
C GLU A 47 -12.98 2.17 -15.22
N SER A 48 -12.43 2.61 -16.36
CA SER A 48 -11.76 1.72 -17.33
C SER A 48 -10.54 0.96 -16.79
N LEU A 49 -10.04 1.36 -15.62
CA LEU A 49 -8.84 0.85 -14.96
C LEU A 49 -9.12 0.33 -13.54
N ALA A 50 -10.39 0.16 -13.14
CA ALA A 50 -10.76 -0.23 -11.78
C ALA A 50 -10.07 -1.54 -11.33
N LEU A 51 -9.93 -2.51 -12.24
CA LEU A 51 -9.23 -3.78 -12.00
C LEU A 51 -7.75 -3.62 -11.64
N LEU A 52 -7.10 -2.53 -12.05
CA LEU A 52 -5.73 -2.20 -11.64
C LEU A 52 -5.73 -1.36 -10.36
N ALA A 53 -6.67 -0.41 -10.25
CA ALA A 53 -6.74 0.54 -9.16
C ALA A 53 -7.00 -0.13 -7.80
N ILE A 54 -8.00 -1.02 -7.74
CA ILE A 54 -8.45 -1.68 -6.52
C ILE A 54 -7.35 -2.54 -5.89
N PRO A 55 -6.72 -3.50 -6.60
CA PRO A 55 -5.68 -4.32 -5.98
C PRO A 55 -4.43 -3.51 -5.63
N ALA A 56 -4.00 -2.58 -6.47
CA ALA A 56 -2.80 -1.79 -6.19
C ALA A 56 -2.98 -0.86 -4.97
N SER A 57 -4.11 -0.16 -4.89
CA SER A 57 -4.45 0.66 -3.72
C SER A 57 -4.64 -0.18 -2.47
N GLY A 58 -5.34 -1.32 -2.58
CA GLY A 58 -5.51 -2.27 -1.47
C GLY A 58 -4.19 -2.76 -0.91
N MET A 59 -3.24 -3.14 -1.78
CA MET A 59 -1.91 -3.58 -1.38
C MET A 59 -1.14 -2.50 -0.59
N VAL A 60 -1.09 -1.27 -1.10
CA VAL A 60 -0.33 -0.19 -0.42
C VAL A 60 -1.00 0.23 0.89
N VAL A 61 -2.34 0.32 0.92
CA VAL A 61 -3.11 0.67 2.13
C VAL A 61 -2.96 -0.39 3.20
N ALA A 62 -3.19 -1.66 2.88
CA ALA A 62 -3.06 -2.76 3.83
C ALA A 62 -1.63 -2.87 4.38
N SER A 63 -0.62 -2.68 3.52
CA SER A 63 0.78 -2.74 3.92
C SER A 63 1.18 -1.55 4.81
N THR A 64 0.66 -0.35 4.52
CA THR A 64 0.87 0.84 5.36
C THR A 64 0.21 0.65 6.73
N ALA A 65 -1.02 0.13 6.76
CA ALA A 65 -1.70 -0.20 8.01
C ALA A 65 -0.92 -1.23 8.84
N ALA A 66 -0.38 -2.27 8.19
CA ALA A 66 0.46 -3.27 8.85
C ALA A 66 1.72 -2.64 9.48
N VAL A 67 2.40 -1.71 8.79
CA VAL A 67 3.52 -0.97 9.35
C VAL A 67 3.09 -0.17 10.59
N ALA A 68 1.97 0.57 10.50
CA ALA A 68 1.47 1.38 11.60
C ALA A 68 1.17 0.52 12.84
N LEU A 69 0.48 -0.61 12.67
CA LEU A 69 0.20 -1.55 13.75
C LEU A 69 1.47 -2.12 14.39
N LEU A 70 2.49 -2.43 13.59
CA LEU A 70 3.75 -2.94 14.10
C LEU A 70 4.54 -1.89 14.87
N ILE A 71 4.48 -0.63 14.45
CA ILE A 71 5.07 0.49 15.20
C ILE A 71 4.36 0.65 16.54
N VAL A 72 3.03 0.71 16.55
CA VAL A 72 2.24 0.83 17.79
C VAL A 72 2.53 -0.35 18.72
N GLY A 73 2.49 -1.58 18.22
CA GLY A 73 2.80 -2.77 19.02
C GLY A 73 4.26 -2.82 19.50
N ALA A 74 5.21 -2.23 18.77
CA ALA A 74 6.58 -2.08 19.26
C ALA A 74 6.68 -1.04 20.38
N MET A 75 5.96 0.08 20.28
CA MET A 75 5.93 1.11 21.33
C MET A 75 5.36 0.57 22.64
N MET A 76 4.21 -0.13 22.58
CA MET A 76 3.54 -0.69 23.77
C MET A 76 4.45 -1.70 24.51
N ARG A 77 5.15 -2.57 23.78
CA ARG A 77 6.09 -3.53 24.37
C ARG A 77 7.31 -2.87 25.01
N ARG A 78 7.75 -1.72 24.50
CA ARG A 78 8.84 -0.95 25.12
C ARG A 78 8.40 -0.32 26.43
N ASP A 79 7.20 0.25 26.47
CA ASP A 79 6.66 0.87 27.68
C ASP A 79 6.48 -0.16 28.82
N GLU A 80 6.04 -1.38 28.50
CA GLU A 80 5.96 -2.48 29.48
C GLU A 80 7.34 -2.88 30.03
N SER A 81 8.40 -2.81 29.24
CA SER A 81 9.76 -3.19 29.68
C SER A 81 10.45 -2.16 30.58
N LEU A 82 9.94 -0.92 30.61
CA LEU A 82 10.49 0.18 31.42
C LEU A 82 9.75 0.36 32.75
N ARG A 83 8.66 -0.39 32.97
CA ARG A 83 7.89 -0.43 34.21
C ARG A 83 8.37 -1.58 35.10
#